data_AF-A0AA42WWG9-F1
#
_entry.id   AF-A0AA42WWG9-F1
#
_cell.length_a   1.000
_cell.length_b   1.000
_cell.length_c   1.000
_cell.angle_alpha   90.00
_cell.angle_beta   90.00
_cell.angle_gamma   90.00
#
_symmetry.space_group_name_H-M   'P 1'
#
loop_
_entity.id
_entity.type
_entity.pdbx_description
1 polymer ?
#
loop_
_entity_poly.entity_id
_entity_poly.type
_entity_poly.pdbx_seq_one_letter_code
_entity_poly.pdbx_strand_id
1 'polypeptide(L)'
;MIDESEAFTLFLGNSDVDGVKSKLRATGRTYKKKMLESGTDNWLQIIDILKDRNLTAVVVKLTTHTISHICSDDFYNLSEEIFHLVSRKPHIVLLHETVLQKGSSKEAEDEKLSIDYESMRDMDDYYSYYTDPDEYFGKINDSDRKMFIDLLEDKNISIFPYKTNAEMSVLATNFVDENERNLIFRLYVPSGRIWSNEADKLLDLFRDYLTRVSGLRVRQDQYSTGQGVAYEFYGDHALDPSTLPVEFDAFSRFLDACAVNPDDASKMLLDKHLSDRAVQDIVTRYTKEARRLQVDIKQERERRVLSIRHRMASELIEIDGIESVGQINSIIDAAVPQVVGFSSTLHGGIHLPDKTANNITLNINPKIISSVNGIVNQEMLGAQNFGAQFEDLLSLIDKFGGINKNDLASAVYEMNDLDAKREDRLSASQKLKGFLFKLSGKISDVSFGVLQSYIESKLGL
;
A
#
# COMPACT_ATOMS: atom_id res chain seq x y z
N MET A 1 37.93 -9.17 -20.19
CA MET A 1 36.67 -9.92 -19.99
C MET A 1 36.11 -9.41 -18.70
N ILE A 2 35.06 -8.58 -18.79
CA ILE A 2 34.36 -8.07 -17.60
C ILE A 2 33.46 -9.24 -17.19
N ASP A 3 33.72 -9.79 -16.01
CA ASP A 3 32.85 -10.78 -15.38
C ASP A 3 31.63 -9.99 -14.85
N GLU A 4 30.68 -9.73 -15.75
CA GLU A 4 29.37 -9.20 -15.39
C GLU A 4 28.63 -10.30 -14.63
N SER A 5 28.85 -10.34 -13.31
CA SER A 5 28.08 -11.18 -12.41
C SER A 5 26.58 -10.98 -12.70
N GLU A 6 25.91 -12.03 -13.16
CA GLU A 6 24.49 -12.02 -13.51
C GLU A 6 23.62 -11.49 -12.36
N ALA A 7 22.61 -10.68 -12.69
CA ALA A 7 21.64 -10.18 -11.74
C ALA A 7 20.92 -11.33 -11.01
N PHE A 8 20.75 -11.21 -9.69
CA PHE A 8 20.24 -12.32 -8.88
C PHE A 8 19.29 -11.86 -7.76
N THR A 9 18.43 -12.80 -7.34
CA THR A 9 17.52 -12.64 -6.19
C THR A 9 18.09 -13.35 -4.97
N LEU A 10 17.97 -12.75 -3.79
CA LEU A 10 18.36 -13.36 -2.52
C LEU A 10 17.14 -13.93 -1.80
N PHE A 11 17.19 -15.22 -1.47
CA PHE A 11 16.27 -15.88 -0.56
C PHE A 11 16.88 -15.94 0.84
N LEU A 12 16.19 -15.35 1.82
CA LEU A 12 16.52 -15.44 3.23
C LEU A 12 15.51 -16.35 3.93
N GLY A 13 16.02 -17.44 4.53
CA GLY A 13 15.20 -18.51 5.10
C GLY A 13 14.69 -19.49 4.04
N ASN A 14 13.69 -20.30 4.39
CA ASN A 14 13.11 -21.30 3.47
C ASN A 14 12.03 -20.70 2.55
N SER A 15 12.39 -19.62 1.86
CA SER A 15 11.52 -18.82 0.98
C SER A 15 11.61 -19.21 -0.50
N ASP A 16 12.44 -20.19 -0.86
CA ASP A 16 12.66 -20.64 -2.23
C ASP A 16 11.55 -21.59 -2.69
N VAL A 17 10.36 -21.06 -2.90
CA VAL A 17 9.23 -21.87 -3.38
C VAL A 17 9.42 -22.23 -4.86
N ASP A 18 8.94 -23.40 -5.28
CA ASP A 18 9.11 -23.92 -6.65
C ASP A 18 8.53 -22.98 -7.73
N GLY A 19 7.43 -22.29 -7.43
CA GLY A 19 6.87 -21.26 -8.31
C GLY A 19 7.86 -20.14 -8.60
N VAL A 20 8.53 -19.64 -7.56
CA VAL A 20 9.53 -18.56 -7.67
C VAL A 20 10.79 -19.04 -8.39
N LYS A 21 11.29 -20.23 -8.04
CA LYS A 21 12.45 -20.85 -8.71
C LYS A 21 12.19 -21.05 -10.20
N SER A 22 10.99 -21.52 -10.57
CA SER A 22 10.58 -21.72 -11.96
C SER A 22 10.49 -20.40 -12.72
N LYS A 23 9.94 -19.36 -12.09
CA LYS A 23 9.84 -18.01 -12.68
C LYS A 23 11.21 -17.40 -12.95
N LEU A 24 12.12 -17.42 -11.98
CA LEU A 24 13.48 -16.90 -12.13
C LEU A 24 14.26 -17.66 -13.22
N ARG A 25 14.11 -18.99 -13.28
CA ARG A 25 14.70 -19.79 -14.36
C ARG A 25 14.15 -19.41 -15.73
N ALA A 26 12.84 -19.14 -15.84
CA ALA A 26 12.21 -18.74 -17.09
C ALA A 26 12.68 -17.35 -17.57
N THR A 27 13.01 -16.44 -16.65
CA THR A 27 13.57 -15.12 -16.98
C THR A 27 15.09 -15.10 -17.09
N GLY A 28 15.75 -16.26 -16.93
CA GLY A 28 17.21 -16.37 -16.99
C GLY A 28 17.95 -15.73 -15.81
N ARG A 29 17.26 -15.47 -14.70
CA ARG A 29 17.87 -14.90 -13.49
C ARG A 29 18.33 -15.98 -12.53
N THR A 30 19.46 -15.73 -11.87
CA THR A 30 20.00 -16.62 -10.84
C THR A 30 19.47 -16.24 -9.46
N TYR A 31 19.69 -17.11 -8.48
CA TYR A 31 19.34 -16.83 -7.09
C TYR A 31 20.40 -17.36 -6.13
N LYS A 32 20.50 -16.72 -4.97
CA LYS A 32 21.29 -17.19 -3.83
C LYS A 32 20.34 -17.46 -2.67
N LYS A 33 20.56 -18.55 -1.92
CA LYS A 33 19.80 -18.90 -0.72
C LYS A 33 20.71 -18.84 0.50
N LYS A 34 20.24 -18.21 1.57
CA LYS A 34 20.91 -18.12 2.87
C LYS A 34 19.92 -18.34 4.00
N MET A 35 20.32 -19.07 5.04
CA MET A 35 19.48 -19.30 6.22
C MET A 35 19.84 -18.31 7.32
N LEU A 36 18.84 -17.73 7.98
CA LEU A 36 19.05 -16.88 9.15
C LEU A 36 19.27 -17.71 10.43
N GLU A 37 18.83 -18.97 10.42
CA GLU A 37 19.05 -19.98 11.48
C GLU A 37 20.47 -20.57 11.33
N SER A 38 21.48 -19.71 11.44
CA SER A 38 22.89 -20.04 11.19
C SER A 38 23.84 -19.20 12.06
N GLY A 39 25.13 -19.55 12.03
CA GLY A 39 26.16 -18.82 12.76
C GLY A 39 26.44 -17.42 12.19
N THR A 40 27.09 -16.58 12.99
CA THR A 40 27.43 -15.18 12.68
C THR A 40 28.24 -14.99 11.39
N ASP A 41 29.13 -15.94 11.06
CA ASP A 41 29.89 -15.92 9.80
C ASP A 41 28.97 -15.93 8.56
N ASN A 42 27.86 -16.66 8.61
CA ASN A 42 26.90 -16.67 7.51
C ASN A 42 26.09 -15.37 7.44
N TRP A 43 25.82 -14.73 8.57
CA TRP A 43 25.18 -13.41 8.62
C TRP A 43 26.05 -12.31 8.03
N LEU A 44 27.36 -12.35 8.28
CA LEU A 44 28.32 -11.46 7.62
C LEU A 44 28.32 -11.67 6.10
N GLN A 45 28.26 -12.91 5.63
CA GLN A 45 28.10 -13.19 4.20
C GLN A 45 26.77 -12.68 3.63
N ILE A 46 25.67 -12.73 4.40
CA ILE A 46 24.39 -12.15 3.98
C ILE A 46 24.55 -10.64 3.80
N ILE A 47 25.21 -9.95 4.73
CA ILE A 47 25.52 -8.51 4.63
C ILE A 47 26.32 -8.20 3.36
N ASP A 48 27.35 -9.00 3.05
CA ASP A 48 28.15 -8.82 1.84
C ASP A 48 27.32 -9.02 0.56
N ILE A 49 26.43 -10.02 0.54
CA ILE A 49 25.50 -10.25 -0.58
C ILE A 49 24.49 -9.09 -0.71
N LEU A 50 23.99 -8.55 0.41
CA LEU A 50 23.05 -7.42 0.40
C LEU A 50 23.69 -6.12 -0.12
N LYS A 51 25.00 -5.96 0.05
CA LYS A 51 25.80 -4.85 -0.50
C LYS A 51 26.09 -5.02 -1.99
N ASP A 52 25.84 -6.20 -2.57
CA ASP A 52 26.06 -6.46 -3.99
C ASP A 52 25.14 -5.57 -4.86
N ARG A 53 25.73 -5.01 -5.92
CA ARG A 53 25.00 -4.17 -6.89
C ARG A 53 24.12 -4.99 -7.81
N ASN A 54 24.45 -6.27 -8.01
CA ASN A 54 23.72 -7.18 -8.88
C ASN A 54 22.51 -7.84 -8.18
N LEU A 55 22.34 -7.59 -6.87
CA LEU A 55 21.16 -8.01 -6.13
C LEU A 55 19.95 -7.14 -6.52
N THR A 56 18.94 -7.79 -7.11
CA THR A 56 17.72 -7.13 -7.62
C THR A 56 16.55 -7.14 -6.65
N ALA A 57 16.40 -8.20 -5.84
CA ALA A 57 15.34 -8.30 -4.85
C ALA A 57 15.69 -9.27 -3.72
N VAL A 58 15.00 -9.11 -2.58
CA VAL A 58 15.12 -9.97 -1.41
C VAL A 58 13.76 -10.55 -1.04
N VAL A 59 13.67 -11.87 -0.96
CA VAL A 59 12.50 -12.57 -0.44
C VAL A 59 12.89 -13.16 0.90
N VAL A 60 12.22 -12.73 1.97
CA VAL A 60 12.52 -13.14 3.34
C VAL A 60 11.35 -13.97 3.87
N LYS A 61 11.63 -15.18 4.36
CA LYS A 61 10.68 -15.95 5.17
C LYS A 61 11.19 -16.02 6.59
N LEU A 62 10.34 -15.60 7.53
CA LEU A 62 10.65 -15.59 8.95
C LEU A 62 9.77 -16.58 9.71
N THR A 63 10.39 -17.28 10.63
CA THR A 63 9.79 -18.27 11.55
C THR A 63 9.90 -17.74 12.99
N THR A 64 9.19 -18.35 13.94
CA THR A 64 9.36 -18.02 15.37
C THR A 64 10.83 -18.13 15.77
N HIS A 65 11.46 -19.24 15.38
CA HIS A 65 12.87 -19.51 15.69
C HIS A 65 13.81 -18.47 15.07
N THR A 66 13.60 -18.10 13.81
CA THR A 66 14.38 -17.04 13.15
C THR A 66 14.28 -15.70 13.89
N ILE A 67 13.09 -15.36 14.42
CA ILE A 67 12.91 -14.10 15.14
C ILE A 67 13.60 -14.13 16.51
N SER A 68 13.56 -15.25 17.24
CA SER A 68 14.34 -15.39 18.47
C SER A 68 15.85 -15.19 18.21
N HIS A 69 16.35 -15.72 17.09
CA HIS A 69 17.73 -15.45 16.67
C HIS A 69 17.97 -13.96 16.38
N ILE A 70 17.08 -13.33 15.61
CA ILE A 70 17.17 -11.89 15.27
C ILE A 70 17.24 -11.01 16.53
N CYS A 71 16.50 -11.37 17.58
CA CYS A 71 16.39 -10.61 18.81
C CYS A 71 17.47 -10.94 19.86
N SER A 72 18.27 -11.99 19.64
CA SER A 72 19.33 -12.38 20.58
C SER A 72 20.49 -11.38 20.57
N ASP A 73 21.12 -11.18 21.73
CA ASP A 73 22.21 -10.20 21.91
C ASP A 73 23.38 -10.40 20.94
N ASP A 74 23.72 -11.66 20.64
CA ASP A 74 24.83 -12.01 19.74
C ASP A 74 24.57 -11.59 18.28
N PHE A 75 23.30 -11.49 17.89
CA PHE A 75 22.89 -11.23 16.51
C PHE A 75 22.23 -9.87 16.32
N TYR A 76 21.79 -9.18 17.38
CA TYR A 76 21.02 -7.95 17.29
C TYR A 76 21.65 -6.88 16.38
N ASN A 77 22.96 -6.64 16.53
CA ASN A 77 23.68 -5.66 15.69
C ASN A 77 23.72 -6.09 14.21
N LEU A 78 23.88 -7.39 13.94
CA LEU A 78 23.86 -7.93 12.59
C LEU A 78 22.45 -7.88 12.00
N SER A 79 21.42 -8.12 12.81
CA SER A 79 20.01 -7.97 12.44
C SER A 79 19.71 -6.55 12.01
N GLU A 80 20.11 -5.56 12.82
CA GLU A 80 19.93 -4.15 12.47
C GLU A 80 20.56 -3.81 11.12
N GLU A 81 21.80 -4.25 10.87
CA GLU A 81 22.47 -4.02 9.59
C GLU A 81 21.78 -4.73 8.42
N ILE A 82 21.40 -6.00 8.58
CA ILE A 82 20.71 -6.79 7.55
C ILE A 82 19.38 -6.12 7.19
N PHE A 83 18.51 -5.84 8.16
CA PHE A 83 17.21 -5.25 7.88
C PHE A 83 17.35 -3.81 7.37
N HIS A 84 18.36 -3.06 7.79
CA HIS A 84 18.68 -1.78 7.18
C HIS A 84 19.02 -1.92 5.69
N LEU A 85 19.85 -2.90 5.30
CA LEU A 85 20.19 -3.14 3.89
C LEU A 85 19.01 -3.68 3.09
N VAL A 86 18.19 -4.57 3.68
CA VAL A 86 16.96 -5.08 3.07
C VAL A 86 15.99 -3.93 2.77
N SER A 87 15.82 -2.97 3.69
CA SER A 87 14.92 -1.83 3.49
C SER A 87 15.26 -0.96 2.27
N ARG A 88 16.51 -1.03 1.78
CA ARG A 88 17.01 -0.27 0.63
C ARG A 88 16.94 -1.02 -0.70
N LYS A 89 16.41 -2.24 -0.69
CA LYS A 89 16.23 -3.08 -1.87
C LYS A 89 14.74 -3.40 -2.01
N PRO A 90 14.26 -3.71 -3.23
CA PRO A 90 12.94 -4.33 -3.39
C PRO A 90 12.87 -5.60 -2.53
N HIS A 91 11.88 -5.68 -1.63
CA HIS A 91 11.78 -6.81 -0.71
C HIS A 91 10.35 -7.18 -0.37
N ILE A 92 10.17 -8.46 0.01
CA ILE A 92 8.96 -8.97 0.66
C ILE A 92 9.37 -9.76 1.92
N VAL A 93 8.74 -9.46 3.05
CA VAL A 93 8.93 -10.18 4.31
C VAL A 93 7.69 -11.00 4.61
N LEU A 94 7.81 -12.32 4.47
CA LEU A 94 6.77 -13.30 4.68
C LEU A 94 6.88 -13.84 6.10
N LEU A 95 5.78 -13.79 6.86
CA LEU A 95 5.74 -14.22 8.24
C LEU A 95 4.50 -15.09 8.49
N HIS A 96 4.66 -16.21 9.18
CA HIS A 96 3.49 -17.02 9.51
C HIS A 96 2.61 -16.30 10.54
N GLU A 97 1.29 -16.33 10.38
CA GLU A 97 0.40 -15.51 11.22
C GLU A 97 0.42 -15.89 12.71
N THR A 98 0.77 -17.14 13.05
CA THR A 98 0.83 -17.61 14.45
C THR A 98 1.83 -16.82 15.28
N VAL A 99 2.88 -16.28 14.64
CA VAL A 99 3.88 -15.42 15.30
C VAL A 99 3.26 -14.10 15.77
N LEU A 100 2.22 -13.65 15.09
CA LEU A 100 1.62 -12.33 15.31
C LEU A 100 0.42 -12.38 16.27
N GLN A 101 -0.08 -13.56 16.62
CA GLN A 101 -1.16 -13.72 17.59
C GLN A 101 -0.65 -13.50 19.02
N LYS A 102 -1.30 -12.61 19.79
CA LYS A 102 -1.01 -12.42 21.21
C LYS A 102 -1.47 -13.66 21.98
N GLY A 103 -0.56 -14.26 22.76
CA GLY A 103 -0.91 -15.36 23.66
C GLY A 103 -1.71 -14.88 24.87
N SER A 104 -3.01 -14.59 24.70
CA SER A 104 -3.91 -14.38 25.85
C SER A 104 -5.39 -14.45 25.47
N SER A 105 -5.91 -15.66 25.29
CA SER A 105 -7.27 -16.00 25.71
C SER A 105 -7.25 -17.43 26.25
N LYS A 106 -7.87 -17.66 27.40
CA LYS A 106 -8.10 -19.00 27.98
C LYS A 106 -8.92 -19.92 27.06
N GLU A 107 -9.45 -19.39 25.97
CA GLU A 107 -10.13 -20.13 24.91
C GLU A 107 -9.14 -20.87 24.00
N ALA A 108 -7.86 -20.45 23.95
CA ALA A 108 -6.79 -21.12 23.20
C ALA A 108 -6.13 -22.30 23.95
N GLU A 109 -6.63 -22.67 25.14
CA GLU A 109 -6.23 -23.91 25.83
C GLU A 109 -7.14 -25.10 25.46
N ASP A 110 -8.37 -24.84 25.00
CA ASP A 110 -9.33 -25.88 24.57
C ASP A 110 -9.33 -26.10 23.05
N GLU A 111 -8.94 -25.11 22.25
CA GLU A 111 -8.33 -25.39 20.95
C GLU A 111 -6.90 -25.87 21.21
N LYS A 112 -6.73 -27.19 21.45
CA LYS A 112 -5.53 -27.85 20.95
C LYS A 112 -5.31 -27.28 19.57
N LEU A 113 -4.21 -26.56 19.37
CA LEU A 113 -3.66 -26.16 18.08
C LEU A 113 -3.90 -27.33 17.14
N SER A 114 -5.03 -27.31 16.42
CA SER A 114 -5.25 -28.19 15.30
C SER A 114 -4.43 -27.53 14.22
N ILE A 115 -3.11 -27.64 14.37
CA ILE A 115 -2.21 -27.49 13.26
C ILE A 115 -2.80 -28.42 12.23
N ASP A 116 -3.34 -27.83 11.18
CA ASP A 116 -3.96 -28.57 10.11
C ASP A 116 -2.86 -29.47 9.55
N TYR A 117 -2.87 -30.75 9.92
CA TYR A 117 -1.85 -31.71 9.51
C TYR A 117 -1.83 -31.87 7.98
N GLU A 118 -2.87 -31.42 7.27
CA GLU A 118 -2.85 -31.31 5.81
C GLU A 118 -1.90 -30.20 5.33
N SER A 119 -1.83 -29.05 6.02
CA SER A 119 -0.87 -27.97 5.73
C SER A 119 0.60 -28.33 5.99
N MET A 120 0.83 -29.33 6.87
CA MET A 120 2.16 -29.89 7.17
C MET A 120 2.64 -30.91 6.14
N ARG A 121 1.72 -31.51 5.38
CA ARG A 121 2.05 -32.60 4.45
C ARG A 121 2.86 -32.14 3.24
N ASP A 122 2.88 -30.83 2.99
CA ASP A 122 3.61 -30.16 1.91
C ASP A 122 4.94 -29.51 2.37
N MET A 123 5.44 -29.82 3.58
CA MET A 123 6.76 -29.35 4.04
C MET A 123 7.89 -30.13 3.36
N ASP A 124 8.86 -29.42 2.78
CA ASP A 124 10.11 -29.98 2.26
C ASP A 124 10.77 -30.93 3.28
N ASP A 125 11.21 -32.11 2.81
CA ASP A 125 11.79 -33.22 3.57
C ASP A 125 12.88 -32.83 4.60
N TYR A 126 13.53 -31.67 4.42
CA TYR A 126 14.61 -31.17 5.28
C TYR A 126 14.18 -30.93 6.75
N TYR A 127 12.92 -30.57 7.00
CA TYR A 127 12.43 -30.20 8.33
C TYR A 127 11.57 -31.29 8.99
N SER A 128 11.37 -32.44 8.34
CA SER A 128 10.67 -33.58 8.97
C SER A 128 11.51 -34.26 10.07
N TYR A 129 12.82 -33.96 10.11
CA TYR A 129 13.79 -34.68 10.93
C TYR A 129 14.20 -33.97 12.23
N TYR A 130 13.94 -32.67 12.33
CA TYR A 130 14.26 -31.84 13.48
C TYR A 130 13.14 -30.84 13.66
N THR A 131 12.77 -30.55 14.91
CA THR A 131 11.78 -29.55 15.38
C THR A 131 10.40 -30.15 15.69
N ASP A 132 10.06 -30.10 16.98
CA ASP A 132 8.67 -30.10 17.44
C ASP A 132 7.93 -28.96 16.71
N PRO A 133 6.78 -29.19 16.06
CA PRO A 133 6.01 -28.12 15.43
C PRO A 133 5.81 -26.87 16.28
N ASP A 134 5.72 -27.07 17.60
CA ASP A 134 5.60 -26.01 18.61
C ASP A 134 6.88 -25.19 18.80
N GLU A 135 8.04 -25.59 18.29
CA GLU A 135 9.27 -24.77 18.28
C GLU A 135 9.39 -23.95 16.98
N TYR A 136 8.84 -24.43 15.86
CA TYR A 136 8.94 -23.78 14.54
C TYR A 136 7.86 -22.71 14.33
N PHE A 137 6.63 -23.02 14.73
CA PHE A 137 5.47 -22.10 14.71
C PHE A 137 5.03 -21.68 16.11
N GLY A 138 5.84 -22.01 17.11
CA GLY A 138 5.61 -21.75 18.52
C GLY A 138 5.26 -20.32 18.88
N LYS A 139 4.72 -20.17 20.08
CA LYS A 139 4.48 -18.87 20.69
C LYS A 139 5.82 -18.15 20.89
N ILE A 140 6.04 -17.09 20.13
CA ILE A 140 7.14 -16.16 20.37
C ILE A 140 6.94 -15.49 21.74
N ASN A 141 8.03 -15.27 22.47
CA ASN A 141 7.92 -14.50 23.71
C ASN A 141 7.53 -13.04 23.40
N ASP A 142 6.78 -12.40 24.30
CA ASP A 142 6.26 -11.05 24.05
C ASP A 142 7.38 -10.00 23.88
N SER A 143 8.55 -10.23 24.47
CA SER A 143 9.71 -9.34 24.41
C SER A 143 10.33 -9.31 23.00
N ASP A 144 10.68 -10.47 22.47
CA ASP A 144 11.24 -10.67 21.13
C ASP A 144 10.23 -10.21 20.08
N ARG A 145 8.94 -10.53 20.26
CA ARG A 145 7.89 -10.04 19.35
C ARG A 145 7.88 -8.52 19.29
N LYS A 146 7.94 -7.85 20.45
CA LYS A 146 7.95 -6.39 20.51
C LYS A 146 9.23 -5.82 19.89
N MET A 147 10.40 -6.34 20.26
CA MET A 147 11.68 -5.92 19.69
C MET A 147 11.72 -6.07 18.17
N PHE A 148 11.18 -7.17 17.66
CA PHE A 148 11.09 -7.43 16.23
C PHE A 148 10.13 -6.48 15.51
N ILE A 149 8.95 -6.22 16.08
CA ILE A 149 8.01 -5.23 15.52
C ILE A 149 8.64 -3.83 15.51
N ASP A 150 9.30 -3.44 16.61
CA ASP A 150 9.97 -2.14 16.74
C ASP A 150 11.09 -2.00 15.69
N LEU A 151 11.88 -3.07 15.45
CA LEU A 151 12.91 -3.11 14.40
C LEU A 151 12.31 -2.88 13.00
N LEU A 152 11.20 -3.55 12.68
CA LEU A 152 10.54 -3.40 11.39
C LEU A 152 9.90 -2.01 11.22
N GLU A 153 9.38 -1.43 12.29
CA GLU A 153 8.79 -0.10 12.29
C GLU A 153 9.88 0.97 12.05
N ASP A 154 11.03 0.86 12.73
CA ASP A 154 12.18 1.76 12.55
C ASP A 154 12.73 1.74 11.10
N LYS A 155 12.81 0.55 10.49
CA LYS A 155 13.30 0.42 9.11
C LYS A 155 12.21 0.57 8.03
N ASN A 156 10.96 0.91 8.41
CA ASN A 156 9.79 1.01 7.51
C ASN A 156 9.51 -0.26 6.67
N ILE A 157 9.80 -1.45 7.20
CA ILE A 157 9.63 -2.72 6.48
C ILE A 157 8.23 -3.28 6.72
N SER A 158 7.46 -3.50 5.65
CA SER A 158 6.14 -4.10 5.70
C SER A 158 6.21 -5.63 5.74
N ILE A 159 5.32 -6.25 6.52
CA ILE A 159 5.19 -7.70 6.62
C ILE A 159 3.96 -8.20 5.86
N PHE A 160 4.09 -9.39 5.31
CA PHE A 160 3.05 -10.11 4.59
C PHE A 160 2.77 -11.41 5.35
N PRO A 161 1.77 -11.40 6.25
CA PRO A 161 1.37 -12.61 6.94
C PRO A 161 0.85 -13.67 5.96
N TYR A 162 1.06 -14.95 6.28
CA TYR A 162 0.49 -16.06 5.53
C TYR A 162 0.01 -17.17 6.48
N LYS A 163 -1.04 -17.90 6.07
CA LYS A 163 -1.55 -19.10 6.76
C LYS A 163 -1.03 -20.38 6.13
N THR A 164 -0.99 -20.42 4.79
CA THR A 164 -0.64 -21.65 4.05
C THR A 164 0.59 -21.46 3.17
N ASN A 165 1.30 -22.56 2.88
CA ASN A 165 2.42 -22.54 1.93
C ASN A 165 1.97 -22.14 0.52
N ALA A 166 0.73 -22.46 0.13
CA ALA A 166 0.14 -22.04 -1.14
C ALA A 166 0.01 -20.50 -1.21
N GLU A 167 -0.50 -19.86 -0.16
CA GLU A 167 -0.56 -18.39 -0.07
C GLU A 167 0.84 -17.77 -0.15
N MET A 168 1.79 -18.29 0.64
CA MET A 168 3.18 -17.83 0.62
C MET A 168 3.79 -17.94 -0.79
N SER A 169 3.54 -19.05 -1.48
CA SER A 169 4.00 -19.29 -2.85
C SER A 169 3.46 -18.25 -3.83
N VAL A 170 2.15 -17.95 -3.74
CA VAL A 170 1.50 -16.94 -4.59
C VAL A 170 2.07 -15.55 -4.32
N LEU A 171 2.21 -15.15 -3.05
CA LEU A 171 2.78 -13.85 -2.68
C LEU A 171 4.21 -13.68 -3.17
N ALA A 172 5.06 -14.68 -2.92
CA ALA A 172 6.46 -14.64 -3.34
C ALA A 172 6.59 -14.64 -4.87
N THR A 173 5.77 -15.43 -5.57
CA THR A 173 5.79 -15.50 -7.04
C THR A 173 5.31 -14.19 -7.66
N ASN A 174 4.22 -13.61 -7.12
CA ASN A 174 3.71 -12.33 -7.60
C ASN A 174 4.73 -11.20 -7.40
N PHE A 175 5.32 -11.10 -6.20
CA PHE A 175 6.38 -10.13 -5.91
C PHE A 175 7.56 -10.24 -6.87
N VAL A 176 8.01 -11.47 -7.16
CA VAL A 176 9.10 -11.66 -8.13
C VAL A 176 8.66 -11.28 -9.54
N ASP A 177 7.47 -11.65 -10.00
CA ASP A 177 7.00 -11.24 -11.34
C ASP A 177 6.90 -9.71 -11.47
N GLU A 178 6.37 -9.02 -10.45
CA GLU A 178 6.29 -7.56 -10.41
C GLU A 178 7.68 -6.92 -10.44
N ASN A 179 8.63 -7.44 -9.67
CA ASN A 179 10.00 -6.93 -9.64
C ASN A 179 10.77 -7.23 -10.95
N GLU A 180 10.56 -8.39 -11.57
CA GLU A 180 11.15 -8.73 -12.87
C GLU A 180 10.66 -7.76 -13.97
N ARG A 181 9.42 -7.30 -13.88
CA ARG A 181 8.83 -6.31 -14.79
C ARG A 181 9.19 -4.87 -14.41
N ASN A 182 9.98 -4.67 -13.35
CA ASN A 182 10.29 -3.37 -12.76
C ASN A 182 9.03 -2.54 -12.45
N LEU A 183 8.04 -3.17 -11.80
CA LEU A 183 6.88 -2.44 -11.29
C LEU A 183 7.37 -1.34 -10.34
N ILE A 184 7.01 -0.10 -10.64
CA ILE A 184 7.40 1.09 -9.87
C ILE A 184 6.33 1.32 -8.80
N PHE A 185 5.06 1.36 -9.20
CA PHE A 185 3.93 1.47 -8.31
C PHE A 185 2.65 0.95 -8.98
N ARG A 186 1.69 0.56 -8.14
CA ARG A 186 0.32 0.26 -8.53
C ARG A 186 -0.63 1.21 -7.79
N LEU A 187 -1.66 1.68 -8.48
CA LEU A 187 -2.72 2.49 -7.89
C LEU A 187 -4.08 1.97 -8.37
N TYR A 188 -4.94 1.63 -7.42
CA TYR A 188 -6.33 1.26 -7.69
C TYR A 188 -7.23 2.49 -7.49
N VAL A 189 -7.99 2.84 -8.53
CA VAL A 189 -8.95 3.95 -8.52
C VAL A 189 -10.37 3.40 -8.62
N PRO A 190 -11.18 3.50 -7.55
CA PRO A 190 -12.57 3.06 -7.57
C PRO A 190 -13.42 3.86 -8.55
N SER A 191 -14.36 3.17 -9.20
CA SER A 191 -15.37 3.80 -10.04
C SER A 191 -16.37 4.59 -9.19
N GLY A 192 -16.80 5.74 -9.69
CA GLY A 192 -17.77 6.59 -9.00
C GLY A 192 -17.18 7.50 -7.90
N ARG A 193 -15.90 7.31 -7.53
CA ARG A 193 -15.15 8.24 -6.68
C ARG A 193 -15.09 9.62 -7.30
N ILE A 194 -15.10 10.67 -6.47
CA ILE A 194 -14.85 12.03 -6.95
C ILE A 194 -13.50 12.06 -7.67
N TRP A 195 -13.50 12.56 -8.91
CA TRP A 195 -12.33 12.66 -9.77
C TRP A 195 -11.79 11.37 -10.38
N SER A 196 -12.56 10.27 -10.43
CA SER A 196 -12.10 9.02 -11.07
C SER A 196 -11.66 9.22 -12.53
N ASN A 197 -12.37 10.07 -13.28
CA ASN A 197 -12.07 10.37 -14.69
C ASN A 197 -10.87 11.33 -14.82
N GLU A 198 -10.73 12.24 -13.86
CA GLU A 198 -9.64 13.20 -13.81
C GLU A 198 -8.32 12.53 -13.36
N ALA A 199 -8.40 11.49 -12.53
CA ALA A 199 -7.25 10.68 -12.12
C ALA A 199 -6.59 10.00 -13.32
N ASP A 200 -7.38 9.46 -14.25
CA ASP A 200 -6.89 8.87 -15.51
C ASP A 200 -6.03 9.86 -16.32
N LYS A 201 -6.59 11.05 -16.59
CA LYS A 201 -5.88 12.13 -17.30
C LYS A 201 -4.62 12.56 -16.56
N LEU A 202 -4.67 12.64 -15.24
CA LEU A 202 -3.52 13.05 -14.45
C LEU A 202 -2.41 12.01 -14.52
N LEU A 203 -2.73 10.73 -14.37
CA LEU A 203 -1.77 9.63 -14.49
C LEU A 203 -1.12 9.58 -15.87
N ASP A 204 -1.90 9.84 -16.93
CA ASP A 204 -1.38 10.00 -18.29
C ASP A 204 -0.40 11.18 -18.42
N LEU A 205 -0.71 12.33 -17.82
CA LEU A 205 0.18 13.50 -17.80
C LEU A 205 1.45 13.24 -16.99
N PHE A 206 1.33 12.47 -15.91
CA PHE A 206 2.46 12.07 -15.08
C PHE A 206 3.38 11.12 -15.85
N ARG A 207 2.85 10.11 -16.56
CA ARG A 207 3.64 9.25 -17.46
C ARG A 207 4.40 10.07 -18.51
N ASP A 208 3.72 11.00 -19.17
CA ASP A 208 4.33 11.88 -20.19
C ASP A 208 5.43 12.75 -19.56
N TYR A 209 5.26 13.18 -18.30
CA TYR A 209 6.24 13.98 -17.56
C TYR A 209 7.49 13.16 -17.25
N LEU A 210 7.31 11.97 -16.68
CA LEU A 210 8.42 11.06 -16.38
C LEU A 210 9.25 10.77 -17.64
N THR A 211 8.58 10.56 -18.77
CA THR A 211 9.23 10.26 -20.05
C THR A 211 9.95 11.46 -20.66
N ARG A 212 9.29 12.62 -20.74
CA ARG A 212 9.81 13.79 -21.47
C ARG A 212 10.70 14.70 -20.64
N VAL A 213 10.44 14.81 -19.35
CA VAL A 213 11.09 15.76 -18.45
C VAL A 213 12.14 15.06 -17.60
N SER A 214 11.79 13.92 -17.01
CA SER A 214 12.70 13.19 -16.10
C SER A 214 13.56 12.15 -16.83
N GLY A 215 13.29 11.93 -18.13
CA GLY A 215 14.05 10.98 -18.95
C GLY A 215 13.84 9.52 -18.57
N LEU A 216 12.86 9.23 -17.71
CA LEU A 216 12.51 7.90 -17.26
C LEU A 216 11.59 7.25 -18.28
N ARG A 217 12.02 6.13 -18.85
CA ARG A 217 11.16 5.33 -19.71
C ARG A 217 10.23 4.51 -18.85
N VAL A 218 8.95 4.85 -18.93
CA VAL A 218 7.89 4.25 -18.12
C VAL A 218 6.75 3.79 -19.02
N ARG A 219 6.36 2.53 -18.86
CA ARG A 219 5.15 1.96 -19.45
C ARG A 219 4.03 2.03 -18.42
N GLN A 220 2.84 2.38 -18.86
CA GLN A 220 1.62 2.30 -18.06
C GLN A 220 0.74 1.21 -18.63
N ASP A 221 0.42 0.21 -17.82
CA ASP A 221 -0.62 -0.76 -18.11
C ASP A 221 -1.83 -0.44 -17.23
N GLN A 222 -3.02 -0.77 -17.72
CA GLN A 222 -4.25 -0.62 -16.94
C GLN A 222 -5.20 -1.78 -17.22
N TYR A 223 -5.96 -2.17 -16.20
CA TYR A 223 -7.08 -3.07 -16.38
C TYR A 223 -8.30 -2.54 -15.61
N SER A 224 -9.44 -2.56 -16.28
CA SER A 224 -10.72 -2.21 -15.67
C SER A 224 -11.32 -3.44 -15.00
N THR A 225 -11.96 -3.20 -13.88
CA THR A 225 -12.75 -4.19 -13.14
C THR A 225 -14.21 -3.73 -13.12
N GLY A 226 -15.13 -4.53 -12.56
CA GLY A 226 -16.52 -4.09 -12.40
C GLY A 226 -16.69 -2.92 -11.42
N GLN A 227 -15.65 -2.58 -10.65
CA GLN A 227 -15.71 -1.62 -9.55
C GLN A 227 -14.67 -0.51 -9.61
N GLY A 228 -13.74 -0.52 -10.58
CA GLY A 228 -12.68 0.48 -10.69
C GLY A 228 -11.70 0.22 -11.83
N VAL A 229 -10.56 0.90 -11.76
CA VAL A 229 -9.44 0.72 -12.68
C VAL A 229 -8.15 0.60 -11.87
N ALA A 230 -7.38 -0.43 -12.16
CA ALA A 230 -6.03 -0.59 -11.63
C ALA A 230 -5.03 -0.05 -12.65
N TYR A 231 -4.15 0.83 -12.19
CA TYR A 231 -3.07 1.42 -12.95
C TYR A 231 -1.74 0.86 -12.46
N GLU A 232 -0.92 0.37 -13.39
CA GLU A 232 0.39 -0.20 -13.12
C GLU A 232 1.46 0.53 -13.92
N PHE A 233 2.49 1.04 -13.25
CA PHE A 233 3.59 1.75 -13.87
C PHE A 233 4.86 0.91 -13.81
N TYR A 234 5.45 0.63 -14.96
CA TYR A 234 6.63 -0.21 -15.13
C TYR A 234 7.79 0.60 -15.69
N GLY A 235 8.98 0.48 -15.09
CA GLY A 235 10.20 1.12 -15.58
C GLY A 235 10.97 0.24 -16.56
N ASP A 236 11.79 0.85 -17.40
CA ASP A 236 12.79 0.09 -18.19
C ASP A 236 13.86 -0.57 -17.30
N HIS A 237 14.07 -0.05 -16.09
CA HIS A 237 14.99 -0.57 -15.07
C HIS A 237 14.39 -0.39 -13.68
N ALA A 238 14.91 -1.13 -12.70
CA ALA A 238 14.56 -0.95 -11.30
C ALA A 238 14.90 0.48 -10.86
N LEU A 239 13.90 1.21 -10.38
CA LEU A 239 14.06 2.56 -9.84
C LEU A 239 14.24 2.47 -8.32
N ASP A 240 14.99 3.43 -7.77
CA ASP A 240 15.05 3.60 -6.32
C ASP A 240 13.65 4.03 -5.82
N PRO A 241 13.08 3.33 -4.83
CA PRO A 241 11.77 3.66 -4.25
C PRO A 241 11.63 5.12 -3.81
N SER A 242 12.72 5.79 -3.45
CA SER A 242 12.73 7.20 -3.05
C SER A 242 12.59 8.19 -4.22
N THR A 243 12.80 7.75 -5.46
CA THR A 243 12.79 8.63 -6.65
C THR A 243 11.36 9.04 -7.03
N LEU A 244 10.42 8.10 -6.98
CA LEU A 244 9.06 8.35 -7.47
C LEU A 244 8.31 9.42 -6.66
N PRO A 245 8.30 9.42 -5.31
CA PRO A 245 7.66 10.49 -4.55
C PRO A 245 8.22 11.88 -4.89
N VAL A 246 9.54 11.97 -5.09
CA VAL A 246 10.22 13.22 -5.45
C VAL A 246 9.79 13.69 -6.84
N GLU A 247 9.74 12.79 -7.82
CA GLU A 247 9.28 13.11 -9.18
C GLU A 247 7.81 13.47 -9.22
N PHE A 248 6.98 12.83 -8.41
CA PHE A 248 5.56 13.14 -8.30
C PHE A 248 5.32 14.53 -7.66
N ASP A 249 6.08 14.88 -6.62
CA ASP A 249 6.04 16.22 -6.03
C ASP A 249 6.51 17.29 -7.02
N ALA A 250 7.60 17.01 -7.76
CA ALA A 250 8.10 17.90 -8.79
C ALA A 250 7.08 18.10 -9.92
N PHE A 251 6.44 17.01 -10.37
CA PHE A 251 5.36 17.02 -11.34
C PHE A 251 4.17 17.86 -10.85
N SER A 252 3.73 17.65 -9.61
CA SER A 252 2.59 18.36 -9.02
C SER A 252 2.84 19.87 -9.00
N ARG A 253 4.03 20.30 -8.53
CA ARG A 253 4.42 21.72 -8.53
C ARG A 253 4.52 22.30 -9.94
N PHE A 254 5.06 21.52 -10.88
CA PHE A 254 5.14 21.92 -12.29
C PHE A 254 3.75 22.11 -12.91
N LEU A 255 2.80 21.21 -12.61
CA LEU A 255 1.43 21.28 -13.12
C LEU A 255 0.66 22.46 -12.52
N ASP A 256 0.84 22.73 -11.22
CA ASP A 256 0.30 23.93 -10.55
C ASP A 256 0.88 25.21 -11.17
N ALA A 257 2.19 25.26 -11.43
CA ALA A 257 2.83 26.38 -12.11
C ALA A 257 2.29 26.57 -13.53
N CYS A 258 2.07 25.49 -14.29
CA CYS A 258 1.46 25.56 -15.62
C CYS A 258 0.05 26.15 -15.59
N ALA A 259 -0.75 25.86 -14.55
CA ALA A 259 -2.09 26.41 -14.42
C ALA A 259 -2.08 27.91 -14.09
N VAL A 260 -1.20 28.35 -13.17
CA VAL A 260 -1.17 29.72 -12.64
C VAL A 260 -0.26 30.64 -13.45
N ASN A 261 1.00 30.27 -13.63
CA ASN A 261 2.02 31.09 -14.30
C ASN A 261 2.98 30.25 -15.19
N PRO A 262 2.72 30.18 -16.51
CA PRO A 262 3.54 29.39 -17.45
C PRO A 262 5.01 29.81 -17.53
N ASP A 263 5.34 31.06 -17.18
CA ASP A 263 6.73 31.54 -17.19
C ASP A 263 7.55 30.88 -16.08
N ASP A 264 6.95 30.62 -14.92
CA ASP A 264 7.62 29.94 -13.81
C ASP A 264 7.78 28.45 -14.10
N ALA A 265 6.80 27.82 -14.76
CA ALA A 265 6.92 26.45 -15.25
C ALA A 265 8.06 26.30 -16.28
N SER A 266 8.27 27.31 -17.12
CA SER A 266 9.37 27.33 -18.08
C SER A 266 10.73 27.36 -17.38
N LYS A 267 10.88 28.18 -16.34
CA LYS A 267 12.11 28.23 -15.52
C LYS A 267 12.42 26.88 -14.88
N MET A 268 11.40 26.20 -14.34
CA MET A 268 11.56 24.87 -13.72
C MET A 268 12.12 23.81 -14.68
N LEU A 269 11.86 23.93 -15.99
CA LEU A 269 12.33 22.98 -17.00
C LEU A 269 13.69 23.35 -17.59
N LEU A 270 14.07 24.62 -17.59
CA LEU A 270 15.39 25.07 -18.07
C LEU A 270 16.53 24.47 -17.23
N ASP A 271 16.29 24.29 -15.92
CA ASP A 271 17.25 23.65 -15.01
C ASP A 271 17.49 22.16 -15.35
N LYS A 272 16.57 21.51 -16.07
CA LYS A 272 16.63 20.09 -16.46
C LYS A 272 17.34 19.83 -17.80
N HIS A 273 18.14 20.79 -18.31
CA HIS A 273 18.96 20.66 -19.52
C HIS A 273 18.16 20.37 -20.81
N LEU A 274 16.89 20.76 -20.85
CA LEU A 274 16.04 20.66 -22.03
C LEU A 274 16.30 21.86 -22.96
N SER A 275 16.23 21.64 -24.28
CA SER A 275 16.34 22.74 -25.25
C SER A 275 15.17 23.72 -25.14
N ASP A 276 15.40 25.02 -25.32
CA ASP A 276 14.38 26.08 -25.23
C ASP A 276 13.09 25.77 -26.03
N ARG A 277 13.24 25.20 -27.23
CA ARG A 277 12.10 24.83 -28.09
C ARG A 277 11.27 23.69 -27.47
N ALA A 278 11.93 22.67 -26.93
CA ALA A 278 11.25 21.57 -26.25
C ALA A 278 10.56 22.05 -24.96
N VAL A 279 11.18 22.96 -24.21
CA VAL A 279 10.57 23.58 -23.02
C VAL A 279 9.29 24.31 -23.39
N GLN A 280 9.31 25.16 -24.43
CA GLN A 280 8.12 25.87 -24.89
C GLN A 280 7.00 24.92 -25.33
N ASP A 281 7.33 23.87 -26.09
CA ASP A 281 6.35 22.89 -26.56
C ASP A 281 5.71 22.12 -25.38
N ILE A 282 6.52 21.70 -24.40
CA ILE A 282 6.05 21.03 -23.18
C ILE A 282 5.16 21.97 -22.37
N VAL A 283 5.64 23.17 -22.01
CA VAL A 283 4.87 24.12 -21.19
C VAL A 283 3.57 24.50 -21.87
N THR A 284 3.56 24.72 -23.19
CA THR A 284 2.33 25.06 -23.92
C THR A 284 1.29 23.94 -23.85
N ARG A 285 1.73 22.68 -24.00
CA ARG A 285 0.84 21.51 -23.89
C ARG A 285 0.33 21.35 -22.46
N TYR A 286 1.23 21.33 -21.48
CA TYR A 286 0.88 21.14 -20.08
C TYR A 286 0.04 22.29 -19.52
N THR A 287 0.23 23.53 -19.97
CA THR A 287 -0.63 24.68 -19.60
C THR A 287 -2.08 24.46 -20.07
N LYS A 288 -2.27 23.99 -21.31
CA LYS A 288 -3.62 23.72 -21.84
C LYS A 288 -4.28 22.58 -21.08
N GLU A 289 -3.57 21.48 -20.88
CA GLU A 289 -4.10 20.31 -20.18
C GLU A 289 -4.32 20.59 -18.69
N ALA A 290 -3.42 21.29 -18.00
CA ALA A 290 -3.59 21.67 -16.60
C ALA A 290 -4.81 22.57 -16.40
N ARG A 291 -4.97 23.61 -17.24
CA ARG A 291 -6.16 24.49 -17.15
C ARG A 291 -7.45 23.75 -17.43
N ARG A 292 -7.45 22.85 -18.42
CA ARG A 292 -8.60 21.99 -18.72
C ARG A 292 -8.92 21.08 -17.53
N LEU A 293 -7.90 20.39 -17.00
CA LEU A 293 -8.05 19.50 -15.85
C LEU A 293 -8.56 20.26 -14.62
N GLN A 294 -8.09 21.48 -14.37
CA GLN A 294 -8.58 22.32 -13.27
C GLN A 294 -10.07 22.67 -13.43
N VAL A 295 -10.49 22.99 -14.66
CA VAL A 295 -11.90 23.25 -14.96
C VAL A 295 -12.73 21.98 -14.79
N ASP A 296 -12.25 20.84 -15.29
CA ASP A 296 -12.92 19.53 -15.17
C ASP A 296 -13.10 19.15 -13.68
N ILE A 297 -12.03 19.24 -12.88
CA ILE A 297 -12.03 19.01 -11.42
C ILE A 297 -13.05 19.92 -10.72
N LYS A 298 -13.07 21.21 -11.09
CA LYS A 298 -14.00 22.19 -10.52
C LYS A 298 -15.44 21.86 -10.88
N GLN A 299 -15.71 21.53 -12.15
CA GLN A 299 -17.04 21.18 -12.63
C GLN A 299 -17.56 19.89 -11.99
N GLU A 300 -16.72 18.86 -11.88
CA GLU A 300 -17.12 17.62 -11.21
C GLU A 300 -17.36 17.87 -9.71
N ARG A 301 -16.55 18.70 -9.05
CA ARG A 301 -16.83 19.13 -7.67
C ARG A 301 -18.17 19.84 -7.56
N GLU A 302 -18.44 20.82 -8.42
CA GLU A 302 -19.72 21.56 -8.42
C GLU A 302 -20.91 20.62 -8.65
N ARG A 303 -20.79 19.68 -9.59
CA ARG A 303 -21.79 18.65 -9.86
C ARG A 303 -22.03 17.77 -8.65
N ARG A 304 -20.98 17.33 -7.94
CA ARG A 304 -21.09 16.48 -6.76
C ARG A 304 -21.66 17.22 -5.55
N VAL A 305 -21.21 18.45 -5.30
CA VAL A 305 -21.80 19.33 -4.27
C VAL A 305 -23.29 19.52 -4.52
N LEU A 306 -23.70 19.70 -5.77
CA LEU A 306 -25.11 19.83 -6.14
C LEU A 306 -25.88 18.51 -5.95
N SER A 307 -25.29 17.36 -6.32
CA SER A 307 -25.86 16.02 -6.05
C SER A 307 -26.10 15.80 -4.56
N ILE A 308 -25.06 16.03 -3.74
CA ILE A 308 -25.13 15.94 -2.27
C ILE A 308 -26.20 16.88 -1.74
N ARG A 309 -26.26 18.12 -2.21
CA ARG A 309 -27.27 19.11 -1.79
C ARG A 309 -28.67 18.64 -2.10
N HIS A 310 -28.93 18.09 -3.29
CA HIS A 310 -30.25 17.59 -3.66
C HIS A 310 -30.65 16.36 -2.82
N ARG A 311 -29.73 15.42 -2.59
CA ARG A 311 -29.99 14.24 -1.75
C ARG A 311 -30.23 14.64 -0.30
N MET A 312 -29.39 15.51 0.27
CA MET A 312 -29.59 16.03 1.62
C MET A 312 -30.90 16.81 1.74
N ALA A 313 -31.23 17.68 0.79
CA ALA A 313 -32.52 18.36 0.81
C ALA A 313 -33.67 17.35 0.79
N SER A 314 -33.59 16.31 -0.05
CA SER A 314 -34.64 15.28 -0.11
C SER A 314 -34.75 14.46 1.18
N GLU A 315 -33.63 14.04 1.77
CA GLU A 315 -33.60 13.15 2.95
C GLU A 315 -33.80 13.92 4.28
N LEU A 316 -33.36 15.18 4.36
CA LEU A 316 -33.43 16.00 5.57
C LEU A 316 -34.73 16.81 5.67
N ILE A 317 -35.47 17.02 4.58
CA ILE A 317 -36.85 17.57 4.64
C ILE A 317 -37.77 16.67 5.46
N GLU A 318 -37.47 15.37 5.54
CA GLU A 318 -38.26 14.39 6.29
C GLU A 318 -37.91 14.32 7.79
N ILE A 319 -36.83 14.99 8.23
CA ILE A 319 -36.34 14.93 9.63
C ILE A 319 -36.68 16.25 10.35
N ASP A 320 -37.50 16.18 11.39
CA ASP A 320 -37.81 17.32 12.26
C ASP A 320 -36.52 17.86 12.94
N GLY A 321 -36.21 19.14 12.70
CA GLY A 321 -35.12 19.85 13.39
C GLY A 321 -34.19 20.72 12.52
N ILE A 322 -34.39 20.81 11.20
CA ILE A 322 -33.63 21.72 10.33
C ILE A 322 -34.48 22.93 9.98
N GLU A 323 -34.17 24.07 10.59
CA GLU A 323 -34.96 25.29 10.46
C GLU A 323 -34.64 26.08 9.18
N SER A 324 -33.53 25.79 8.48
CA SER A 324 -33.14 26.52 7.26
C SER A 324 -32.20 25.76 6.31
N VAL A 325 -32.47 25.86 5.01
CA VAL A 325 -31.61 25.42 3.90
C VAL A 325 -30.19 26.03 3.97
N GLY A 326 -30.05 27.19 4.61
CA GLY A 326 -28.75 27.85 4.83
C GLY A 326 -27.80 27.04 5.73
N GLN A 327 -28.31 26.35 6.75
CA GLN A 327 -27.50 25.50 7.62
C GLN A 327 -26.98 24.27 6.87
N ILE A 328 -27.82 23.67 6.02
CA ILE A 328 -27.44 22.54 5.16
C ILE A 328 -26.26 22.92 4.25
N ASN A 329 -26.29 24.11 3.63
CA ASN A 329 -25.20 24.56 2.77
C ASN A 329 -23.86 24.70 3.51
N SER A 330 -23.87 25.24 4.74
CA SER A 330 -22.64 25.37 5.54
C SER A 330 -22.04 24.03 5.95
N ILE A 331 -22.88 23.01 6.18
CA ILE A 331 -22.45 21.65 6.51
C ILE A 331 -21.85 20.96 5.28
N ILE A 332 -22.48 21.12 4.11
CA ILE A 332 -21.98 20.56 2.84
C ILE A 332 -20.63 21.16 2.47
N ASP A 333 -20.48 22.48 2.57
CA ASP A 333 -19.22 23.16 2.20
C ASP A 333 -18.06 22.79 3.14
N ALA A 334 -18.36 22.39 4.38
CA ALA A 334 -17.39 21.85 5.33
C ALA A 334 -17.08 20.36 5.09
N ALA A 335 -18.04 19.57 4.60
CA ALA A 335 -17.90 18.12 4.41
C ALA A 335 -17.28 17.74 3.05
N VAL A 336 -17.42 18.57 2.01
CA VAL A 336 -16.80 18.31 0.70
C VAL A 336 -15.39 18.92 0.65
N PRO A 337 -14.34 18.13 0.34
CA PRO A 337 -12.97 18.62 0.28
C PRO A 337 -12.83 19.86 -0.63
N GLN A 338 -12.08 20.85 -0.14
CA GLN A 338 -11.63 21.98 -0.96
C GLN A 338 -10.41 21.54 -1.77
N VAL A 339 -10.42 21.79 -3.08
CA VAL A 339 -9.27 21.48 -3.94
C VAL A 339 -8.24 22.59 -3.79
N VAL A 340 -7.08 22.25 -3.23
CA VAL A 340 -5.91 23.13 -3.15
C VAL A 340 -4.80 22.49 -3.99
N GLY A 341 -4.70 22.89 -5.26
CA GLY A 341 -3.72 22.36 -6.22
C GLY A 341 -3.99 20.92 -6.68
N PHE A 342 -3.23 20.45 -7.67
CA PHE A 342 -3.44 19.12 -8.27
C PHE A 342 -2.96 17.96 -7.39
N SER A 343 -2.07 18.19 -6.42
CA SER A 343 -1.69 17.16 -5.43
C SER A 343 -2.91 16.70 -4.61
N SER A 344 -3.84 17.61 -4.32
CA SER A 344 -5.05 17.31 -3.56
C SER A 344 -6.09 16.48 -4.32
N THR A 345 -6.00 16.31 -5.64
CA THR A 345 -7.00 15.51 -6.38
C THR A 345 -6.71 14.02 -6.36
N LEU A 346 -5.45 13.62 -6.22
CA LEU A 346 -5.08 12.21 -6.03
C LEU A 346 -5.10 11.81 -4.56
N HIS A 347 -4.65 12.73 -3.69
CA HIS A 347 -4.60 12.53 -2.24
C HIS A 347 -5.95 12.80 -1.56
N GLY A 348 -6.64 13.88 -1.94
CA GLY A 348 -7.81 14.43 -1.25
C GLY A 348 -9.14 13.71 -1.51
N GLY A 349 -9.13 12.57 -2.21
CA GLY A 349 -10.26 11.64 -2.22
C GLY A 349 -10.08 10.43 -1.29
N ILE A 350 -8.91 10.29 -0.63
CA ILE A 350 -8.62 9.22 0.35
C ILE A 350 -8.97 9.68 1.77
N HIS A 351 -9.05 10.99 1.97
CA HIS A 351 -9.45 11.57 3.25
C HIS A 351 -10.97 11.43 3.42
N LEU A 352 -11.39 10.67 4.44
CA LEU A 352 -12.65 11.00 5.10
C LEU A 352 -12.56 12.47 5.54
N PRO A 353 -13.64 13.26 5.44
CA PRO A 353 -13.64 14.62 5.96
C PRO A 353 -13.13 14.58 7.40
N ASP A 354 -12.04 15.31 7.64
CA ASP A 354 -11.41 15.40 8.94
C ASP A 354 -12.49 15.85 9.94
N LYS A 355 -12.84 14.99 10.90
CA LYS A 355 -13.87 15.28 11.94
C LYS A 355 -13.51 16.52 12.77
N THR A 356 -12.35 17.14 12.55
CA THR A 356 -11.82 18.22 13.37
C THR A 356 -11.54 19.54 12.65
N ALA A 357 -11.81 19.66 11.33
CA ALA A 357 -11.62 20.93 10.62
C ALA A 357 -12.87 21.83 10.65
N ASN A 358 -13.21 22.31 11.85
CA ASN A 358 -13.84 23.60 12.20
C ASN A 358 -14.74 23.41 13.43
N ASN A 359 -14.37 24.07 14.53
CA ASN A 359 -15.23 24.30 15.71
C ASN A 359 -16.45 25.14 15.32
N ILE A 360 -17.39 24.57 14.58
CA ILE A 360 -18.75 25.07 14.54
C ILE A 360 -19.49 24.26 15.61
N THR A 361 -19.69 24.85 16.78
CA THR A 361 -20.63 24.37 17.81
C THR A 361 -22.05 24.51 17.26
N LEU A 362 -22.39 23.71 16.28
CA LEU A 362 -23.74 23.51 15.79
C LEU A 362 -24.32 22.37 16.63
N ASN A 363 -25.26 22.69 17.51
CA ASN A 363 -26.02 21.73 18.31
C ASN A 363 -26.99 20.96 17.40
N ILE A 364 -26.44 20.21 16.44
CA ILE A 364 -27.17 19.41 15.47
C ILE A 364 -27.32 18.00 16.03
N ASN A 365 -28.52 17.43 15.88
CA ASN A 365 -28.82 16.07 16.29
C ASN A 365 -27.80 15.08 15.66
N PRO A 366 -27.17 14.18 16.44
CA PRO A 366 -26.19 13.21 15.91
C PRO A 366 -26.73 12.33 14.78
N LYS A 367 -28.05 12.13 14.68
CA LYS A 367 -28.69 11.43 13.54
C LYS A 367 -28.55 12.19 12.21
N ILE A 368 -28.60 13.52 12.24
CA ILE A 368 -28.42 14.36 11.05
C ILE A 368 -26.96 14.31 10.61
N ILE A 369 -26.01 14.35 11.55
CA ILE A 369 -24.56 14.23 11.25
C ILE A 369 -24.24 12.86 10.64
N SER A 370 -24.81 11.76 11.14
CA SER A 370 -24.61 10.43 10.55
C SER A 370 -25.20 10.31 9.15
N SER A 371 -26.40 10.83 8.91
CA SER A 371 -27.01 10.82 7.57
C SER A 371 -26.23 11.68 6.59
N VAL A 372 -25.78 12.87 7.02
CA VAL A 372 -24.96 13.77 6.21
C VAL A 372 -23.65 13.10 5.80
N ASN A 373 -22.94 12.49 6.74
CA ASN A 373 -21.70 11.78 6.45
C ASN A 373 -21.93 10.58 5.53
N GLY A 374 -23.03 9.84 5.68
CA GLY A 374 -23.40 8.74 4.78
C GLY A 374 -23.65 9.19 3.34
N ILE A 375 -24.40 10.27 3.14
CA ILE A 375 -24.66 10.84 1.80
C ILE A 375 -23.37 11.36 1.17
N VAL A 376 -22.53 12.08 1.93
CA VAL A 376 -21.24 12.60 1.44
C VAL A 376 -20.31 11.45 1.09
N ASN A 377 -20.16 10.44 1.95
CA ASN A 377 -19.31 9.28 1.69
C ASN A 377 -19.76 8.52 0.44
N GLN A 378 -21.05 8.30 0.25
CA GLN A 378 -21.57 7.61 -0.93
C GLN A 378 -21.35 8.41 -2.23
N GLU A 379 -21.49 9.73 -2.19
CA GLU A 379 -21.26 10.58 -3.36
C GLU A 379 -19.77 10.82 -3.66
N MET A 380 -18.91 10.75 -2.64
CA MET A 380 -17.46 10.96 -2.77
C MET A 380 -16.68 9.68 -3.07
N LEU A 381 -17.07 8.54 -2.49
CA LEU A 381 -16.38 7.26 -2.64
C LEU A 381 -17.01 6.37 -3.73
N GLY A 382 -18.18 6.75 -4.25
CA GLY A 382 -18.94 5.99 -5.23
C GLY A 382 -20.08 5.17 -4.59
N ALA A 383 -20.96 4.63 -5.44
CA ALA A 383 -22.20 3.95 -5.03
C ALA A 383 -22.00 2.61 -4.29
N GLN A 384 -20.77 2.26 -3.92
CA GLN A 384 -20.49 1.09 -3.12
C GLN A 384 -20.85 1.38 -1.66
N ASN A 385 -21.83 0.64 -1.15
CA ASN A 385 -22.15 0.63 0.27
C ASN A 385 -21.05 -0.13 1.01
N PHE A 386 -19.97 0.55 1.30
CA PHE A 386 -18.95 0.03 2.19
C PHE A 386 -19.49 -0.04 3.63
N GLY A 387 -19.24 -1.15 4.32
CA GLY A 387 -19.64 -1.33 5.72
C GLY A 387 -18.78 -0.50 6.68
N ALA A 388 -19.18 -0.40 7.95
CA ALA A 388 -18.45 0.36 8.97
C ALA A 388 -16.96 -0.05 9.09
N GLN A 389 -16.65 -1.34 8.92
CA GLN A 389 -15.30 -1.88 8.99
C GLN A 389 -14.36 -1.30 7.92
N PHE A 390 -14.91 -0.94 6.76
CA PHE A 390 -14.14 -0.31 5.69
C PHE A 390 -13.74 1.12 6.07
N GLU A 391 -14.67 1.90 6.60
CA GLU A 391 -14.41 3.27 7.05
C GLU A 391 -13.43 3.27 8.24
N ASP A 392 -13.60 2.35 9.17
CA ASP A 392 -12.69 2.16 10.29
C ASP A 392 -11.27 1.84 9.81
N LEU A 393 -11.10 0.95 8.82
CA LEU A 393 -9.80 0.61 8.26
C LEU A 393 -9.12 1.82 7.58
N LEU A 394 -9.87 2.57 6.76
CA LEU A 394 -9.34 3.80 6.15
C LEU A 394 -8.96 4.85 7.19
N SER A 395 -9.74 4.99 8.27
CA SER A 395 -9.44 5.92 9.34
C SER A 395 -8.16 5.55 10.11
N LEU A 396 -7.90 4.25 10.30
CA LEU A 396 -6.66 3.78 10.92
C LEU A 396 -5.46 4.01 10.00
N ILE A 397 -5.62 3.79 8.70
CA ILE A 397 -4.59 4.07 7.69
C ILE A 397 -4.28 5.57 7.64
N ASP A 398 -5.30 6.43 7.75
CA ASP A 398 -5.11 7.88 7.80
C ASP A 398 -4.28 8.30 9.02
N LYS A 399 -4.55 7.69 10.18
CA LYS A 399 -3.90 8.01 11.45
C LYS A 399 -2.50 7.40 11.61
N PHE A 400 -2.27 6.19 11.11
CA PHE A 400 -1.07 5.40 11.39
C PHE A 400 -0.31 4.90 10.14
N GLY A 401 -0.82 5.16 8.93
CA GLY A 401 -0.23 4.64 7.69
C GLY A 401 1.11 5.28 7.30
N GLY A 402 1.45 6.44 7.85
CA GLY A 402 2.72 7.13 7.59
C GLY A 402 2.99 7.33 6.09
N ILE A 403 4.18 6.94 5.63
CA ILE A 403 4.60 7.02 4.22
C ILE A 403 3.78 6.07 3.33
N ASN A 404 3.29 4.96 3.88
CA ASN A 404 2.56 3.93 3.13
C ASN A 404 1.05 4.17 3.04
N LYS A 405 0.56 5.32 3.52
CA LYS A 405 -0.86 5.64 3.60
C LYS A 405 -1.61 5.44 2.28
N ASN A 406 -1.08 5.95 1.17
CA ASN A 406 -1.73 5.87 -0.13
C ASN A 406 -1.77 4.44 -0.68
N ASP A 407 -0.66 3.70 -0.51
CA ASP A 407 -0.54 2.31 -0.92
C ASP A 407 -1.49 1.40 -0.11
N LEU A 408 -1.56 1.61 1.21
CA LEU A 408 -2.51 0.91 2.09
C LEU A 408 -3.96 1.24 1.72
N ALA A 409 -4.28 2.51 1.46
CA ALA A 409 -5.63 2.88 1.03
C ALA A 409 -6.01 2.24 -0.31
N SER A 410 -5.09 2.23 -1.28
CA SER A 410 -5.27 1.52 -2.56
C SER A 410 -5.56 0.03 -2.33
N ALA A 411 -4.82 -0.61 -1.43
CA ALA A 411 -5.03 -2.01 -1.06
C ALA A 411 -6.42 -2.28 -0.45
N VAL A 412 -6.98 -1.34 0.33
CA VAL A 412 -8.35 -1.48 0.87
C VAL A 412 -9.39 -1.57 -0.25
N TYR A 413 -9.29 -0.71 -1.26
CA TYR A 413 -10.22 -0.73 -2.38
C TYR A 413 -10.03 -1.98 -3.25
N GLU A 414 -8.78 -2.31 -3.58
CA GLU A 414 -8.45 -3.47 -4.42
C GLU A 414 -8.91 -4.79 -3.77
N MET A 415 -8.74 -4.96 -2.45
CA MET A 415 -9.24 -6.12 -1.71
C MET A 415 -10.76 -6.31 -1.85
N ASN A 416 -11.51 -5.20 -1.82
CA ASN A 416 -12.97 -5.21 -1.82
C ASN A 416 -13.58 -5.46 -3.20
N ASP A 417 -12.79 -5.32 -4.27
CA ASP A 417 -13.21 -5.58 -5.63
C ASP A 417 -13.07 -7.05 -6.01
N LEU A 418 -14.19 -7.75 -6.21
CA LEU A 418 -14.20 -9.17 -6.55
C LEU A 418 -13.69 -9.46 -7.97
N ASP A 419 -13.71 -8.47 -8.86
CA ASP A 419 -13.28 -8.60 -10.26
C ASP A 419 -11.78 -8.28 -10.43
N ALA A 420 -11.11 -7.78 -9.39
CA ALA A 420 -9.66 -7.63 -9.38
C ALA A 420 -8.96 -9.01 -9.37
N LYS A 421 -7.73 -9.09 -9.90
CA LYS A 421 -7.02 -10.37 -9.99
C LYS A 421 -6.83 -10.97 -8.60
N ARG A 422 -7.05 -12.29 -8.47
CA ARG A 422 -7.00 -12.98 -7.17
C ARG A 422 -5.66 -12.81 -6.45
N GLU A 423 -4.55 -12.83 -7.18
CA GLU A 423 -3.19 -12.68 -6.65
C GLU A 423 -2.95 -11.27 -6.09
N ASP A 424 -3.47 -10.25 -6.79
CA ASP A 424 -3.39 -8.85 -6.38
C ASP A 424 -4.25 -8.60 -5.14
N ARG A 425 -5.47 -9.16 -5.11
CA ARG A 425 -6.37 -9.12 -3.93
C ARG A 425 -5.77 -9.80 -2.72
N LEU A 426 -5.11 -10.95 -2.91
CA LEU A 426 -4.41 -11.66 -1.84
C LEU A 426 -3.27 -10.80 -1.29
N SER A 427 -2.44 -10.24 -2.17
CA SER A 427 -1.32 -9.37 -1.80
C SER A 427 -1.81 -8.13 -1.04
N ALA A 428 -2.87 -7.48 -1.51
CA ALA A 428 -3.51 -6.34 -0.84
C ALA A 428 -4.03 -6.71 0.56
N SER A 429 -4.71 -7.85 0.68
CA SER A 429 -5.27 -8.33 1.95
C SER A 429 -4.18 -8.63 2.98
N GLN A 430 -3.10 -9.31 2.58
CA GLN A 430 -2.00 -9.62 3.50
C GLN A 430 -1.21 -8.37 3.87
N LYS A 431 -1.01 -7.42 2.94
CA LYS A 431 -0.43 -6.11 3.26
C LYS A 431 -1.25 -5.39 4.35
N LEU A 432 -2.58 -5.40 4.25
CA LEU A 432 -3.49 -4.80 5.24
C LEU A 432 -3.45 -5.55 6.58
N LYS A 433 -3.40 -6.89 6.59
CA LYS A 433 -3.21 -7.64 7.83
C LYS A 433 -1.88 -7.29 8.49
N GLY A 434 -0.80 -7.23 7.73
CA GLY A 434 0.53 -6.83 8.22
C GLY A 434 0.52 -5.44 8.85
N PHE A 435 -0.22 -4.49 8.26
CA PHE A 435 -0.46 -3.18 8.85
C PHE A 435 -1.23 -3.27 10.17
N LEU A 436 -2.34 -4.03 10.24
CA LEU A 436 -3.08 -4.21 11.49
C LEU A 436 -2.23 -4.83 12.60
N PHE A 437 -1.38 -5.80 12.26
CA PHE A 437 -0.48 -6.44 13.23
C PHE A 437 0.54 -5.46 13.81
N LYS A 438 1.07 -4.52 13.01
CA LYS A 438 1.91 -3.43 13.54
C LYS A 438 1.17 -2.51 14.49
N LEU A 439 -0.14 -2.40 14.35
CA LEU A 439 -1.00 -1.64 15.28
C LEU A 439 -1.41 -2.45 16.51
N SER A 440 -0.99 -3.71 16.63
CA SER A 440 -1.28 -4.54 17.80
C SER A 440 -0.76 -3.88 19.07
N GLY A 441 -1.66 -3.56 20.01
CA GLY A 441 -1.35 -2.79 21.22
C GLY A 441 -1.52 -1.28 21.13
N LYS A 442 -1.68 -0.71 19.92
CA LYS A 442 -2.10 0.69 19.69
C LYS A 442 -3.62 0.83 19.51
N ILE A 443 -4.29 -0.25 19.09
CA ILE A 443 -5.75 -0.35 18.98
C ILE A 443 -6.31 -1.39 19.95
N SER A 444 -7.61 -1.30 20.26
CA SER A 444 -8.27 -2.27 21.15
C SER A 444 -8.28 -3.67 20.51
N ASP A 445 -8.09 -4.72 21.31
CA ASP A 445 -8.03 -6.10 20.79
C ASP A 445 -9.36 -6.51 20.11
N VAL A 446 -10.50 -5.96 20.56
CA VAL A 446 -11.81 -6.16 19.91
C VAL A 446 -11.86 -5.52 18.52
N SER A 447 -11.39 -4.28 18.38
CA SER A 447 -11.32 -3.60 17.08
C SER A 447 -10.36 -4.32 16.13
N PHE A 448 -9.23 -4.80 16.65
CA PHE A 448 -8.27 -5.60 15.89
C PHE A 448 -8.93 -6.87 15.33
N GLY A 449 -9.61 -7.65 16.19
CA GLY A 449 -10.28 -8.89 15.78
C GLY A 449 -11.36 -8.66 14.72
N VAL A 450 -12.20 -7.64 14.89
CA VAL A 450 -13.27 -7.30 13.92
C VAL A 450 -12.69 -6.93 12.56
N LEU A 451 -11.63 -6.13 12.51
CA LEU A 451 -11.00 -5.72 11.25
C LEU A 451 -10.23 -6.87 10.59
N GLN A 452 -9.59 -7.73 11.38
CA GLN A 452 -8.96 -8.95 10.87
C GLN A 452 -9.99 -9.87 10.22
N SER A 453 -11.10 -10.16 10.90
CA SER A 453 -12.18 -11.00 10.35
C SER A 453 -12.81 -10.38 9.11
N TYR A 454 -12.91 -9.04 9.06
CA TYR A 454 -13.37 -8.34 7.85
C TYR A 454 -12.44 -8.58 6.66
N ILE A 455 -11.12 -8.44 6.82
CA ILE A 455 -10.14 -8.72 5.76
C ILE A 455 -10.22 -10.18 5.30
N GLU A 456 -10.33 -11.12 6.24
CA GLU A 456 -10.44 -12.56 5.94
C GLU A 456 -11.69 -12.89 5.14
N SER A 457 -12.84 -12.33 5.54
CA SER A 457 -14.11 -12.53 4.84
C SER A 457 -14.07 -12.10 3.37
N LYS A 458 -13.23 -11.11 3.03
CA LYS A 458 -13.08 -10.63 1.65
C LYS A 458 -12.28 -11.58 0.78
N LEU A 459 -11.41 -12.40 1.37
CA LEU A 459 -10.69 -13.46 0.66
C LEU A 459 -11.53 -14.73 0.48
N GLY A 460 -12.71 -14.80 1.10
CA GLY A 460 -13.51 -16.03 1.16
C GLY A 460 -12.90 -17.08 2.09
N LEU A 461 -12.13 -16.63 3.09
CA LEU A 461 -11.53 -17.43 4.14
C LEU A 461 -12.39 -17.43 5.41
#